data_AF-A0A945L2Z4-F1
#
_entry.id   AF-A0A945L2Z4-F1
#
_cell.length_a   1.000
_cell.length_b   1.000
_cell.length_c   1.000
_cell.angle_alpha   90.00
_cell.angle_beta   90.00
_cell.angle_gamma   90.00
#
_symmetry.space_group_name_H-M   'P 1'
#
loop_
_entity.id
_entity.type
_entity.pdbx_description
1 polymer ?
#
loop_
_entity_poly.entity_id
_entity_poly.type
_entity_poly.pdbx_seq_one_letter_code
_entity_poly.pdbx_strand_id
1 'polypeptide(L)'
;MQTMLKTFSCLKRCMALGCLLFSSQLPLWSQSLLSDSGVADDADFFVRLDAYVKYGGDIDVIDGLTGRSYHSDNKVVKAIHSNFPKIMGGLHQRLLNLESLHMNFHLEQGALHEQELSALATSFGITNFKLDRTKWLARERAILARLRSKPFFQIKELVVWELEEMDPILPGNKYAKNLRYDRETQTWERRVLTEWKVKVPTRKGLTVVTKNQGLNLETNEGFHIIKDRGLPGNVHPSFFKEVTVSYPIIVSRKQNTDEQIAHLQRLIVKNMSHLYDPFTWISRRNTRFRKVFSSTLLGHFRNRTYRIKDRDWFDPVICNFLNDVVTVNRYGLKEVYDLYVAGIENPRNTLGEEFDSLNWNTGEKRKGSGMSSGKRIRLNFENSTGGRFVLFDLYLRYGDEFIDNLRLKLTGLKKKGDSRELIRASIAEVTGRSADEYIKAALKAQEVGIASYREKR
;
A
#
# COMPACT_ATOMS: atom_id res chain seq x y z
N MET A 1 -55.39 14.11 -42.49
CA MET A 1 -55.62 14.46 -41.07
C MET A 1 -54.58 13.70 -40.24
N GLN A 2 -53.61 14.31 -39.53
CA GLN A 2 -53.67 15.45 -38.58
C GLN A 2 -54.69 15.17 -37.45
N THR A 3 -54.49 15.36 -36.14
CA THR A 3 -53.39 15.83 -35.24
C THR A 3 -53.81 15.44 -33.79
N MET A 4 -53.05 15.45 -32.69
CA MET A 4 -51.70 15.91 -32.26
C MET A 4 -51.18 14.84 -31.23
N LEU A 5 -49.94 14.71 -30.73
CA LEU A 5 -48.81 15.58 -30.33
C LEU A 5 -48.96 16.33 -28.98
N LYS A 6 -48.09 15.99 -28.01
CA LYS A 6 -47.92 16.54 -26.64
C LYS A 6 -49.01 16.03 -25.65
N THR A 7 -48.72 15.68 -24.39
CA THR A 7 -47.87 16.38 -23.39
C THR A 7 -47.35 15.45 -22.26
N PHE A 8 -46.21 15.81 -21.63
CA PHE A 8 -45.65 15.36 -20.33
C PHE A 8 -45.52 13.85 -20.02
N SER A 9 -44.35 13.23 -19.79
CA SER A 9 -43.05 13.65 -19.24
C SER A 9 -42.99 13.94 -17.72
N CYS A 10 -43.46 13.02 -16.87
CA CYS A 10 -43.07 13.00 -15.44
C CYS A 10 -43.20 11.62 -14.76
N LEU A 11 -42.34 10.65 -15.09
CA LEU A 11 -42.20 9.41 -14.28
C LEU A 11 -40.77 8.86 -14.19
N LYS A 12 -39.76 9.74 -14.33
CA LYS A 12 -38.35 9.48 -13.96
C LYS A 12 -37.98 10.31 -12.72
N ARG A 13 -38.48 9.91 -11.55
CA ARG A 13 -38.08 10.35 -10.18
C ARG A 13 -39.02 9.66 -9.19
N CYS A 14 -38.52 8.66 -8.43
CA CYS A 14 -38.96 8.29 -7.06
C CYS A 14 -38.35 6.97 -6.55
N MET A 15 -37.89 6.04 -7.40
CA MET A 15 -37.18 4.82 -6.95
C MET A 15 -35.66 4.94 -7.07
N ALA A 16 -35.07 5.82 -6.25
CA ALA A 16 -33.62 5.91 -6.04
C ALA A 16 -33.24 6.37 -4.60
N LEU A 17 -34.18 6.35 -3.65
CA LEU A 17 -33.92 6.46 -2.21
C LEU A 17 -34.30 5.13 -1.56
N GLY A 18 -33.32 4.27 -1.28
CA GLY A 18 -33.60 2.93 -0.76
C GLY A 18 -32.46 1.91 -0.83
N CYS A 19 -31.22 2.32 -1.07
CA CYS A 19 -30.03 1.49 -0.95
C CYS A 19 -28.84 2.31 -0.42
N LEU A 20 -29.03 2.94 0.74
CA LEU A 20 -27.91 3.24 1.64
C LEU A 20 -27.41 1.93 2.24
N LEU A 21 -26.84 1.08 1.38
CA LEU A 21 -26.02 -0.04 1.86
C LEU A 21 -24.81 0.58 2.53
N PHE A 22 -24.63 0.21 3.80
CA PHE A 22 -23.47 0.55 4.61
C PHE A 22 -22.21 0.08 3.88
N SER A 23 -21.61 0.98 3.10
CA SER A 23 -20.19 0.90 2.82
C SER A 23 -19.50 1.17 4.14
N SER A 24 -19.23 0.09 4.88
CA SER A 24 -18.36 0.13 6.05
C SER A 24 -17.02 0.67 5.56
N GLN A 25 -16.80 1.97 5.79
CA GLN A 25 -15.51 2.63 5.63
C GLN A 25 -14.61 2.09 6.73
N LEU A 26 -14.13 0.85 6.55
CA LEU A 26 -12.97 0.35 7.27
C LEU A 26 -11.88 1.40 7.10
N PRO A 27 -11.26 1.89 8.19
CA PRO A 27 -10.27 2.95 8.12
C PRO A 27 -9.06 2.45 7.32
N LEU A 28 -9.00 2.83 6.04
CA LEU A 28 -8.01 2.44 5.02
C LEU A 28 -6.59 3.01 5.28
N TRP A 29 -6.25 3.25 6.55
CA TRP A 29 -5.11 4.02 7.03
C TRP A 29 -4.14 3.22 7.90
N SER A 30 -4.43 1.95 8.16
CA SER A 30 -3.48 1.05 8.81
C SER A 30 -2.37 0.59 7.88
N GLN A 31 -1.31 0.09 8.51
CA GLN A 31 -0.23 -0.56 7.79
C GLN A 31 -0.59 -2.04 7.60
N SER A 32 -0.74 -2.81 8.69
CA SER A 32 -1.01 -4.26 8.64
C SER A 32 -2.52 -4.57 8.52
N LEU A 33 -2.92 -5.34 7.50
CA LEU A 33 -4.32 -5.84 7.45
C LEU A 33 -4.58 -6.88 8.55
N LEU A 34 -3.52 -7.51 9.09
CA LEU A 34 -3.64 -8.51 10.13
C LEU A 34 -3.95 -7.86 11.49
N SER A 35 -3.31 -6.73 11.84
CA SER A 35 -3.62 -5.98 13.07
C SER A 35 -5.04 -5.41 13.07
N ASP A 36 -5.50 -4.90 11.93
CA ASP A 36 -6.85 -4.36 11.78
C ASP A 36 -7.96 -5.42 11.84
N SER A 37 -7.61 -6.68 11.62
CA SER A 37 -8.59 -7.76 11.54
C SER A 37 -9.06 -8.28 12.90
N GLY A 38 -8.67 -7.63 14.01
CA GLY A 38 -9.14 -7.92 15.38
C GLY A 38 -8.70 -9.27 15.96
N VAL A 39 -7.71 -9.93 15.33
CA VAL A 39 -7.39 -11.35 15.57
C VAL A 39 -6.91 -11.66 17.00
N ALA A 40 -6.42 -10.66 17.74
CA ALA A 40 -6.06 -10.82 19.15
C ALA A 40 -7.28 -11.02 20.08
N ASP A 41 -8.45 -10.55 19.66
CA ASP A 41 -9.71 -10.58 20.39
C ASP A 41 -10.70 -11.63 19.82
N ASP A 42 -10.32 -12.31 18.73
CA ASP A 42 -11.10 -13.33 18.04
C ASP A 42 -10.98 -14.69 18.75
N ALA A 43 -11.99 -15.07 19.54
CA ALA A 43 -12.02 -16.37 20.22
C ALA A 43 -12.01 -17.56 19.23
N ASP A 44 -12.66 -17.40 18.07
CA ASP A 44 -12.71 -18.39 17.00
C ASP A 44 -11.33 -18.63 16.37
N PHE A 45 -10.46 -17.62 16.36
CA PHE A 45 -9.08 -17.77 15.92
C PHE A 45 -8.33 -18.80 16.75
N PHE A 46 -8.39 -18.71 18.08
CA PHE A 46 -7.72 -19.63 19.00
C PHE A 46 -8.22 -21.08 18.85
N VAL A 47 -9.53 -21.28 18.66
CA VAL A 47 -10.12 -22.61 18.38
C VAL A 47 -9.60 -23.20 17.06
N ARG A 48 -9.36 -22.37 16.04
CA ARG A 48 -8.87 -22.81 14.72
C ARG A 48 -7.36 -23.11 14.69
N LEU A 49 -6.61 -22.74 15.73
CA LEU A 49 -5.15 -22.97 15.80
C LEU A 49 -4.76 -24.46 15.86
N ASP A 50 -5.62 -25.30 16.45
CA ASP A 50 -5.34 -26.74 16.61
C ASP A 50 -5.30 -27.52 15.29
N ALA A 51 -5.79 -26.94 14.19
CA ALA A 51 -5.85 -27.59 12.89
C ALA A 51 -4.67 -27.28 11.94
N TYR A 52 -3.69 -26.42 12.34
CA TYR A 52 -2.74 -25.85 11.38
C TYR A 52 -1.25 -25.98 11.75
N VAL A 53 -0.60 -27.04 11.26
CA VAL A 53 0.85 -27.25 11.40
C VAL A 53 1.56 -26.96 10.07
N LYS A 54 2.01 -25.72 9.89
CA LYS A 54 2.90 -25.31 8.77
C LYS A 54 4.21 -24.64 9.23
N TYR A 55 4.31 -24.27 10.50
CA TYR A 55 5.57 -23.95 11.19
C TYR A 55 6.06 -25.20 11.92
N GLY A 56 6.62 -26.15 11.17
CA GLY A 56 7.39 -27.26 11.71
C GLY A 56 8.84 -26.84 11.89
N GLY A 57 9.24 -26.54 13.13
CA GLY A 57 10.61 -26.23 13.50
C GLY A 57 10.72 -26.04 15.00
N ASP A 58 11.77 -26.61 15.59
CA ASP A 58 12.04 -26.45 17.02
C ASP A 58 12.32 -24.98 17.33
N ILE A 59 11.57 -24.44 18.29
CA ILE A 59 11.83 -23.11 18.86
C ILE A 59 12.69 -23.35 20.10
N ASP A 60 13.92 -22.86 20.07
CA ASP A 60 14.83 -22.92 21.21
C ASP A 60 14.25 -22.08 22.36
N VAL A 61 14.05 -22.68 23.53
CA VAL A 61 13.69 -21.92 24.74
C VAL A 61 14.98 -21.52 25.44
N ILE A 62 15.18 -20.22 25.63
CA ILE A 62 16.40 -19.64 26.16
C ILE A 62 16.08 -18.89 27.45
N ASP A 63 16.87 -19.14 28.49
CA ASP A 63 16.90 -18.29 29.68
C ASP A 63 17.54 -16.95 29.32
N GLY A 64 16.79 -15.86 29.50
CA GLY A 64 17.22 -14.49 29.25
C GLY A 64 18.32 -14.01 30.20
N LEU A 65 18.41 -14.55 31.43
CA LEU A 65 19.43 -14.17 32.40
C LEU A 65 20.79 -14.77 32.04
N THR A 66 20.87 -16.10 31.90
CA THR A 66 22.14 -16.78 31.56
C THR A 66 22.47 -16.81 30.07
N GLY A 67 21.49 -16.62 29.19
CA GLY A 67 21.63 -16.76 27.73
C GLY A 67 21.81 -18.20 27.24
N ARG A 68 21.54 -19.20 28.09
CA ARG A 68 21.62 -20.65 27.80
C ARG A 68 20.22 -21.24 27.60
N SER A 69 20.12 -22.50 27.16
CA SER A 69 18.83 -23.19 27.10
C SER A 69 18.09 -23.14 28.43
N TYR A 70 16.78 -22.95 28.40
CA TYR A 70 15.93 -22.87 29.57
C TYR A 70 15.62 -24.27 30.10
N HIS A 71 15.95 -24.53 31.37
CA HIS A 71 15.82 -25.88 31.99
C HIS A 71 14.78 -25.94 33.12
N SER A 72 14.15 -24.81 33.48
CA SER A 72 13.18 -24.74 34.59
C SER A 72 11.83 -25.33 34.18
N ASP A 73 11.19 -26.09 35.07
CA ASP A 73 9.85 -26.68 34.83
C ASP A 73 8.75 -25.65 35.09
N ASN A 74 8.67 -24.65 34.22
CA ASN A 74 7.63 -23.63 34.27
C ASN A 74 6.46 -24.00 33.34
N LYS A 75 5.29 -24.27 33.93
CA LYS A 75 4.04 -24.62 33.22
C LYS A 75 3.63 -23.58 32.18
N VAL A 76 3.80 -22.28 32.48
CA VAL A 76 3.48 -21.19 31.56
C VAL A 76 4.42 -21.23 30.36
N VAL A 77 5.72 -21.41 30.58
CA VAL A 77 6.72 -21.51 29.49
C VAL A 77 6.41 -22.71 28.58
N LYS A 78 6.11 -23.88 29.14
CA LYS A 78 5.69 -25.07 28.37
C LYS A 78 4.40 -24.82 27.57
N ALA A 79 3.41 -24.14 28.14
CA ALA A 79 2.15 -23.81 27.47
C ALA A 79 2.33 -22.75 26.37
N ILE A 80 3.20 -21.76 26.54
CA ILE A 80 3.51 -20.77 25.50
C ILE A 80 4.33 -21.42 24.39
N HIS A 81 5.39 -22.17 24.71
CA HIS A 81 6.24 -22.87 23.73
C HIS A 81 5.44 -23.80 22.81
N SER A 82 4.55 -24.62 23.36
CA SER A 82 3.73 -25.56 22.59
C SER A 82 2.67 -24.88 21.70
N ASN A 83 2.17 -23.71 22.09
CA ASN A 83 1.17 -22.97 21.30
C ASN A 83 1.80 -21.97 20.31
N PHE A 84 3.07 -21.60 20.49
CA PHE A 84 3.74 -20.60 19.65
C PHE A 84 3.78 -20.97 18.14
N PRO A 85 4.12 -22.21 17.74
CA PRO A 85 4.07 -22.62 16.32
C PRO A 85 2.66 -22.59 15.75
N LYS A 86 1.64 -22.93 16.55
CA LYS A 86 0.23 -22.87 16.13
C LYS A 86 -0.20 -21.44 15.86
N ILE A 87 0.04 -20.52 16.81
CA ILE A 87 -0.24 -19.08 16.67
C ILE A 87 0.40 -18.53 15.39
N MET A 88 1.67 -18.85 15.14
CA MET A 88 2.40 -18.45 13.94
C MET A 88 1.80 -19.03 12.65
N GLY A 89 1.38 -20.29 12.66
CA GLY A 89 0.67 -20.92 11.55
C GLY A 89 -0.69 -20.26 11.26
N GLY A 90 -1.48 -19.99 12.30
CA GLY A 90 -2.77 -19.30 12.19
C GLY A 90 -2.65 -17.88 11.64
N LEU A 91 -1.71 -17.08 12.16
CA LEU A 91 -1.44 -15.72 11.67
C LEU A 91 -0.99 -15.73 10.20
N HIS A 92 -0.10 -16.65 9.83
CA HIS A 92 0.34 -16.82 8.46
C HIS A 92 -0.82 -17.17 7.51
N GLN A 93 -1.69 -18.11 7.91
CA GLN A 93 -2.85 -18.50 7.12
C GLN A 93 -3.89 -17.37 7.02
N ARG A 94 -4.11 -16.62 8.11
CA ARG A 94 -4.99 -15.45 8.11
C ARG A 94 -4.48 -14.38 7.14
N LEU A 95 -3.19 -14.04 7.17
CA LEU A 95 -2.58 -13.13 6.19
C LEU A 95 -2.74 -13.65 4.75
N LEU A 96 -2.44 -14.95 4.51
CA LEU A 96 -2.59 -15.57 3.19
C LEU A 96 -4.02 -15.46 2.63
N ASN A 97 -5.02 -15.68 3.49
CA ASN A 97 -6.43 -15.54 3.12
C ASN A 97 -6.78 -14.08 2.80
N LEU A 98 -6.43 -13.15 3.71
CA LEU A 98 -6.69 -11.72 3.59
C LEU A 98 -6.07 -11.12 2.32
N GLU A 99 -4.83 -11.48 2.00
CA GLU A 99 -4.14 -10.98 0.80
C GLU A 99 -4.56 -11.71 -0.47
N SER A 100 -5.01 -12.97 -0.40
CA SER A 100 -5.67 -13.63 -1.55
C SER A 100 -7.01 -12.97 -1.89
N LEU A 101 -7.82 -12.61 -0.88
CA LEU A 101 -9.07 -11.85 -1.08
C LEU A 101 -8.79 -10.47 -1.69
N HIS A 102 -7.80 -9.73 -1.17
CA HIS A 102 -7.41 -8.43 -1.69
C HIS A 102 -6.91 -8.51 -3.14
N MET A 103 -6.13 -9.55 -3.46
CA MET A 103 -5.64 -9.83 -4.80
C MET A 103 -6.79 -10.13 -5.78
N ASN A 104 -7.75 -10.96 -5.38
CA ASN A 104 -8.92 -11.29 -6.20
C ASN A 104 -9.76 -10.05 -6.50
N PHE A 105 -10.09 -9.26 -5.47
CA PHE A 105 -10.78 -7.99 -5.63
C PHE A 105 -10.07 -7.06 -6.62
N HIS A 106 -8.74 -6.92 -6.53
CA HIS A 106 -8.00 -6.08 -7.47
C HIS A 106 -7.86 -6.66 -8.88
N LEU A 107 -7.93 -7.99 -9.05
CA LEU A 107 -8.00 -8.63 -10.36
C LEU A 107 -9.37 -8.38 -11.03
N GLU A 108 -10.46 -8.51 -10.28
CA GLU A 108 -11.84 -8.24 -10.74
C GLU A 108 -12.03 -6.76 -11.09
N GLN A 109 -11.70 -5.86 -10.16
CA GLN A 109 -11.75 -4.42 -10.39
C GLN A 109 -10.85 -4.00 -11.55
N GLY A 110 -9.70 -4.66 -11.72
CA GLY A 110 -8.79 -4.43 -12.84
C GLY A 110 -9.33 -4.88 -14.18
N ALA A 111 -10.06 -6.00 -14.24
CA ALA A 111 -10.73 -6.46 -15.45
C ALA A 111 -11.86 -5.52 -15.88
N LEU A 112 -12.65 -5.03 -14.92
CA LEU A 112 -13.72 -4.05 -15.20
C LEU A 112 -13.17 -2.69 -15.65
N HIS A 113 -12.10 -2.19 -15.01
CA HIS A 113 -11.41 -0.97 -15.45
C HIS A 113 -10.80 -1.13 -16.84
N GLU A 114 -10.23 -2.31 -17.16
CA GLU A 114 -9.75 -2.61 -18.52
C GLU A 114 -10.88 -2.61 -19.56
N GLN A 115 -12.05 -3.17 -19.24
CA GLN A 115 -13.21 -3.20 -20.12
C GLN A 115 -13.72 -1.78 -20.42
N GLU A 116 -13.93 -0.96 -19.39
CA GLU A 116 -14.37 0.43 -19.52
C GLU A 116 -13.32 1.28 -20.26
N LEU A 117 -12.04 1.16 -19.90
CA LEU A 117 -10.96 1.88 -20.58
C LEU A 117 -10.81 1.43 -22.03
N SER A 118 -10.99 0.15 -22.35
CA SER A 118 -10.98 -0.36 -23.73
C SER A 118 -12.15 0.20 -24.54
N ALA A 119 -13.36 0.26 -23.97
CA ALA A 119 -14.53 0.82 -24.64
C ALA A 119 -14.36 2.32 -24.91
N LEU A 120 -13.94 3.09 -23.89
CA LEU A 120 -13.66 4.51 -24.01
C LEU A 120 -12.51 4.78 -25.00
N ALA A 121 -11.39 4.08 -24.88
CA ALA A 121 -10.26 4.26 -25.77
C ALA A 121 -10.60 3.87 -27.23
N THR A 122 -11.45 2.86 -27.44
CA THR A 122 -11.95 2.49 -28.77
C THR A 122 -12.75 3.63 -29.41
N SER A 123 -13.57 4.38 -28.65
CA SER A 123 -14.33 5.53 -29.20
C SER A 123 -13.41 6.67 -29.67
N PHE A 124 -12.20 6.78 -29.11
CA PHE A 124 -11.13 7.70 -29.56
C PHE A 124 -10.22 7.10 -30.66
N GLY A 125 -10.55 5.92 -31.21
CA GLY A 125 -9.78 5.25 -32.27
C GLY A 125 -8.62 4.35 -31.76
N ILE A 126 -8.52 4.14 -30.44
CA ILE A 126 -7.51 3.31 -29.78
C ILE A 126 -8.08 1.89 -29.58
N THR A 127 -8.22 1.15 -30.67
CA THR A 127 -8.70 -0.24 -30.64
C THR A 127 -7.69 -1.21 -30.02
N ASN A 128 -8.11 -2.45 -29.75
CA ASN A 128 -7.25 -3.55 -29.30
C ASN A 128 -6.38 -3.20 -28.08
N PHE A 129 -6.84 -2.31 -27.20
CA PHE A 129 -6.23 -2.13 -25.89
C PHE A 129 -6.43 -3.42 -25.09
N LYS A 130 -5.34 -3.99 -24.61
CA LYS A 130 -5.35 -5.12 -23.69
C LYS A 130 -4.28 -4.89 -22.65
N LEU A 131 -4.63 -5.13 -21.40
CA LEU A 131 -3.72 -4.95 -20.29
C LEU A 131 -2.61 -6.00 -20.34
N ASP A 132 -1.36 -5.57 -20.20
CA ASP A 132 -0.22 -6.49 -20.08
C ASP A 132 -0.32 -7.28 -18.77
N ARG A 133 -0.94 -8.46 -18.86
CA ARG A 133 -1.15 -9.37 -17.73
C ARG A 133 0.16 -9.86 -17.12
N THR A 134 1.31 -9.74 -17.79
CA THR A 134 2.62 -10.14 -17.22
C THR A 134 3.16 -9.06 -16.27
N LYS A 135 2.94 -7.78 -16.59
CA LYS A 135 3.32 -6.64 -15.75
C LYS A 135 2.28 -6.30 -14.70
N TRP A 136 1.00 -6.56 -14.99
CA TRP A 136 -0.11 -6.38 -14.07
C TRP A 136 0.10 -7.19 -12.78
N LEU A 137 0.25 -6.47 -11.67
CA LEU A 137 0.44 -7.01 -10.32
C LEU A 137 1.62 -7.99 -10.19
N ALA A 138 2.67 -7.80 -11.00
CA ALA A 138 3.85 -8.67 -10.99
C ALA A 138 4.54 -8.72 -9.61
N ARG A 139 4.55 -7.60 -8.88
CA ARG A 139 5.15 -7.49 -7.53
C ARG A 139 4.30 -8.20 -6.49
N GLU A 140 3.00 -7.96 -6.53
CA GLU A 140 2.01 -8.51 -5.59
C GLU A 140 1.91 -10.03 -5.75
N ARG A 141 1.94 -10.53 -7.00
CA ARG A 141 2.07 -11.96 -7.29
C ARG A 141 3.35 -12.57 -6.72
N ALA A 142 4.49 -11.88 -6.81
CA ALA A 142 5.75 -12.37 -6.26
C ALA A 142 5.72 -12.44 -4.71
N ILE A 143 5.10 -11.46 -4.04
CA ILE A 143 4.94 -11.48 -2.57
C ILE A 143 3.98 -12.61 -2.15
N LEU A 144 2.85 -12.78 -2.84
CA LEU A 144 1.89 -13.86 -2.56
C LEU A 144 2.50 -15.25 -2.84
N ALA A 145 3.27 -15.40 -3.91
CA ALA A 145 4.01 -16.63 -4.21
C ALA A 145 5.06 -16.92 -3.13
N ARG A 146 5.80 -15.89 -2.65
CA ARG A 146 6.70 -16.04 -1.50
C ARG A 146 5.95 -16.56 -0.29
N LEU A 147 4.87 -15.89 0.14
CA LEU A 147 4.07 -16.33 1.30
C LEU A 147 3.60 -17.79 1.18
N ARG A 148 3.08 -18.20 0.02
CA ARG A 148 2.64 -19.59 -0.20
C ARG A 148 3.77 -20.59 0.03
N SER A 149 4.98 -20.25 -0.43
CA SER A 149 6.18 -21.11 -0.36
C SER A 149 6.85 -21.16 1.02
N LYS A 150 7.03 -19.99 1.67
CA LYS A 150 7.77 -19.83 2.93
C LYS A 150 7.32 -18.55 3.64
N PRO A 151 7.32 -18.52 4.98
CA PRO A 151 7.07 -17.29 5.72
C PRO A 151 8.15 -16.22 5.42
N PHE A 152 7.84 -14.96 5.72
CA PHE A 152 8.82 -13.87 5.58
C PHE A 152 9.82 -13.81 6.75
N PHE A 153 9.40 -14.27 7.93
CA PHE A 153 10.26 -14.38 9.11
C PHE A 153 9.94 -15.66 9.89
N GLN A 154 10.90 -16.07 10.73
CA GLN A 154 10.78 -17.17 11.66
C GLN A 154 11.22 -16.69 13.05
N ILE A 155 10.46 -17.06 14.07
CA ILE A 155 10.93 -16.97 15.45
C ILE A 155 11.65 -18.29 15.73
N LYS A 156 12.91 -18.19 16.13
CA LYS A 156 13.77 -19.36 16.41
C LYS A 156 14.08 -19.52 17.89
N GLU A 157 14.09 -18.41 18.64
CA GLU A 157 14.42 -18.39 20.06
C GLU A 157 13.27 -17.73 20.82
N LEU A 158 12.66 -18.45 21.77
CA LEU A 158 11.76 -17.91 22.78
C LEU A 158 12.61 -17.58 24.02
N VAL A 159 12.78 -16.30 24.33
CA VAL A 159 13.63 -15.86 25.44
C VAL A 159 12.77 -15.59 26.67
N VAL A 160 12.95 -16.40 27.71
CA VAL A 160 12.20 -16.33 28.96
C VAL A 160 12.94 -15.47 29.96
N TRP A 161 12.25 -14.48 30.54
CA TRP A 161 12.75 -13.70 31.66
C TRP A 161 11.83 -13.90 32.86
N GLU A 162 12.39 -14.31 34.00
CA GLU A 162 11.62 -14.52 35.23
C GLU A 162 11.60 -13.23 36.05
N LEU A 163 10.43 -12.60 36.16
CA LEU A 163 10.26 -11.26 36.71
C LEU A 163 10.85 -11.07 38.11
N GLU A 164 10.78 -12.12 38.94
CA GLU A 164 11.34 -12.11 40.29
C GLU A 164 12.88 -12.10 40.34
N GLU A 165 13.56 -12.43 39.25
CA GLU A 165 15.02 -12.56 39.13
C GLU A 165 15.64 -11.44 38.25
N MET A 166 14.84 -10.46 37.81
CA MET A 166 15.26 -9.36 36.95
C MET A 166 15.71 -8.11 37.73
N ASP A 167 16.92 -7.61 37.43
CA ASP A 167 17.44 -6.33 37.92
C ASP A 167 17.49 -5.27 36.79
N PRO A 168 17.22 -3.97 37.05
CA PRO A 168 17.39 -2.88 36.08
C PRO A 168 18.75 -2.85 35.35
N ILE A 169 19.80 -3.40 35.96
CA ILE A 169 21.12 -3.64 35.36
C ILE A 169 21.12 -5.06 34.74
N LEU A 170 20.64 -5.15 33.50
CA LEU A 170 20.57 -6.41 32.77
C LEU A 170 21.95 -7.04 32.49
N PRO A 171 22.04 -8.38 32.42
CA PRO A 171 23.28 -9.09 32.11
C PRO A 171 23.82 -8.79 30.71
N GLY A 172 25.14 -8.81 30.53
CA GLY A 172 25.83 -8.48 29.28
C GLY A 172 25.71 -9.50 28.12
N ASN A 173 24.59 -10.21 28.02
CA ASN A 173 24.37 -11.25 27.00
C ASN A 173 23.66 -10.72 25.72
N LYS A 174 23.62 -11.54 24.65
CA LYS A 174 23.06 -11.13 23.35
C LYS A 174 21.55 -10.85 23.35
N TYR A 175 20.83 -11.20 24.42
CA TYR A 175 19.37 -11.08 24.54
C TYR A 175 18.93 -9.90 25.42
N ALA A 176 19.75 -9.41 26.35
CA ALA A 176 19.41 -8.27 27.20
C ALA A 176 19.00 -7.01 26.42
N LYS A 177 19.54 -6.83 25.21
CA LYS A 177 19.11 -5.80 24.25
C LYS A 177 17.60 -5.83 23.91
N ASN A 178 16.95 -6.98 24.08
CA ASN A 178 15.51 -7.19 23.85
C ASN A 178 14.63 -6.76 25.04
N LEU A 179 15.21 -6.16 26.07
CA LEU A 179 14.49 -5.56 27.20
C LEU A 179 14.95 -4.13 27.44
N ARG A 180 14.11 -3.33 28.08
CA ARG A 180 14.45 -2.01 28.65
C ARG A 180 13.65 -1.82 29.92
N TYR A 181 14.30 -1.36 30.98
CA TYR A 181 13.60 -0.87 32.16
C TYR A 181 13.25 0.60 31.95
N ASP A 182 11.97 0.94 32.04
CA ASP A 182 11.53 2.32 32.11
C ASP A 182 11.54 2.78 33.58
N ARG A 183 12.29 3.85 33.85
CA ARG A 183 12.43 4.41 35.20
C ARG A 183 11.27 5.33 35.58
N GLU A 184 10.50 5.83 34.62
CA GLU A 184 9.37 6.73 34.88
C GLU A 184 8.14 5.92 35.29
N THR A 185 7.81 4.85 34.57
CA THR A 185 6.70 3.94 34.89
C THR A 185 7.08 2.81 35.87
N GLN A 186 8.38 2.59 36.09
CA GLN A 186 8.92 1.42 36.82
C GLN A 186 8.57 0.06 36.17
N THR A 187 8.36 0.03 34.85
CA THR A 187 7.98 -1.19 34.12
C THR A 187 9.07 -1.70 33.18
N TRP A 188 8.94 -2.97 32.78
CA TRP A 188 9.79 -3.61 31.77
C TRP A 188 9.15 -3.53 30.38
N GLU A 189 9.81 -2.85 29.46
CA GLU A 189 9.47 -2.89 28.03
C GLU A 189 10.16 -4.07 27.36
N ARG A 190 9.38 -4.97 26.72
CA ARG A 190 9.94 -5.99 25.84
C ARG A 190 10.13 -5.45 24.43
N ARG A 191 11.19 -5.89 23.77
CA ARG A 191 11.59 -5.42 22.45
C ARG A 191 12.05 -6.60 21.60
N VAL A 192 11.38 -6.83 20.47
CA VAL A 192 11.93 -7.71 19.43
C VAL A 192 13.03 -6.95 18.71
N LEU A 193 14.21 -7.54 18.56
CA LEU A 193 15.29 -6.98 17.72
C LEU A 193 15.65 -7.91 16.58
N THR A 194 15.76 -7.34 15.38
CA THR A 194 16.00 -8.04 14.13
C THR A 194 17.25 -7.50 13.43
N GLU A 195 18.14 -8.41 13.01
CA GLU A 195 19.30 -8.11 12.17
C GLU A 195 19.03 -8.50 10.71
N TRP A 196 18.90 -7.50 9.85
CA TRP A 196 18.67 -7.68 8.42
C TRP A 196 19.99 -7.70 7.66
N LYS A 197 20.31 -8.82 6.99
CA LYS A 197 21.47 -8.94 6.08
C LYS A 197 21.02 -8.89 4.64
N VAL A 198 21.11 -7.71 4.02
CA VAL A 198 20.68 -7.44 2.64
C VAL A 198 21.87 -7.55 1.70
N LYS A 199 21.79 -8.42 0.69
CA LYS A 199 22.77 -8.49 -0.40
C LYS A 199 22.46 -7.41 -1.44
N VAL A 200 23.37 -6.46 -1.63
CA VAL A 200 23.17 -5.31 -2.53
C VAL A 200 24.23 -5.27 -3.63
N PRO A 201 23.83 -5.06 -4.91
CA PRO A 201 24.79 -4.84 -5.98
C PRO A 201 25.39 -3.44 -5.90
N THR A 202 26.72 -3.34 -6.04
CA THR A 202 27.48 -2.09 -6.06
C THR A 202 28.39 -2.05 -7.29
N ARG A 203 28.99 -0.89 -7.59
CA ARG A 203 29.99 -0.75 -8.66
C ARG A 203 31.23 -1.65 -8.50
N LYS A 204 31.44 -2.27 -7.33
CA LYS A 204 32.55 -3.19 -7.04
C LYS A 204 32.10 -4.66 -6.82
N GLY A 205 30.84 -5.00 -7.13
CA GLY A 205 30.26 -6.32 -6.89
C GLY A 205 29.21 -6.33 -5.78
N LEU A 206 28.87 -7.51 -5.25
CA LEU A 206 27.87 -7.67 -4.19
C LEU A 206 28.45 -7.33 -2.80
N THR A 207 27.77 -6.47 -2.06
CA THR A 207 28.07 -6.13 -0.65
C THR A 207 26.93 -6.61 0.24
N VAL A 208 27.21 -6.93 1.50
CA VAL A 208 26.16 -7.19 2.50
C VAL A 208 26.03 -5.94 3.37
N VAL A 209 24.82 -5.38 3.45
CA VAL A 209 24.49 -4.31 4.40
C VAL A 209 23.73 -4.93 5.56
N THR A 210 24.17 -4.66 6.78
CA THR A 210 23.49 -5.05 8.01
C THR A 210 22.63 -3.89 8.52
N LYS A 211 21.38 -4.17 8.93
CA LYS A 211 20.50 -3.19 9.61
C LYS A 211 19.91 -3.80 10.87
N ASN A 212 19.99 -3.07 11.98
CA ASN A 212 19.39 -3.45 13.26
C ASN A 212 18.14 -2.61 13.51
N GLN A 213 17.06 -3.26 13.91
CA GLN A 213 15.74 -2.64 14.12
C GLN A 213 15.01 -3.40 15.21
N GLY A 214 13.90 -2.84 15.70
CA GLY A 214 13.00 -3.57 16.57
C GLY A 214 11.55 -3.12 16.56
N LEU A 215 10.76 -3.84 17.34
CA LEU A 215 9.40 -3.50 17.73
C LEU A 215 9.36 -3.44 19.26
N ASN A 216 8.88 -2.33 19.83
CA ASN A 216 8.48 -2.29 21.23
C ASN A 216 7.17 -3.08 21.36
N LEU A 217 7.19 -4.14 22.15
CA LEU A 217 6.08 -5.08 22.28
C LEU A 217 4.93 -4.54 23.15
N GLU A 218 5.15 -3.48 23.92
CA GLU A 218 4.10 -2.88 24.76
C GLU A 218 3.34 -1.80 23.98
N THR A 219 4.05 -0.91 23.29
CA THR A 219 3.43 0.14 22.47
C THR A 219 3.03 -0.32 21.06
N ASN A 220 3.61 -1.43 20.58
CA ASN A 220 3.54 -1.87 19.18
C ASN A 220 4.13 -0.85 18.18
N GLU A 221 5.05 -0.01 18.65
CA GLU A 221 5.82 0.94 17.84
C GLU A 221 7.17 0.34 17.43
N GLY A 222 7.48 0.43 16.13
CA GLY A 222 8.79 0.08 15.62
C GLY A 222 9.88 1.06 16.06
N PHE A 223 11.13 0.68 15.95
CA PHE A 223 12.25 1.60 16.15
C PHE A 223 13.50 1.14 15.39
N HIS A 224 14.33 2.10 14.99
CA HIS A 224 15.54 1.84 14.22
C HIS A 224 16.79 1.98 15.10
N ILE A 225 17.71 1.01 15.01
CA ILE A 225 19.06 1.16 15.55
C ILE A 225 20.02 1.36 14.37
N ILE A 226 20.09 2.60 13.88
CA ILE A 226 20.98 2.98 12.77
C ILE A 226 22.43 2.97 13.28
N LYS A 227 23.12 1.84 13.08
CA LYS A 227 24.59 1.75 13.24
C LYS A 227 25.35 1.94 11.93
N ASP A 228 24.71 1.67 10.79
CA ASP A 228 25.35 1.58 9.47
C ASP A 228 24.62 2.36 8.36
N ARG A 229 25.31 2.52 7.23
CA ARG A 229 24.88 3.15 5.96
C ARG A 229 23.47 2.73 5.51
N GLY A 230 22.74 3.64 4.86
CA GLY A 230 21.43 3.38 4.24
C GLY A 230 21.45 2.28 3.17
N LEU A 231 20.29 1.68 2.87
CA LEU A 231 20.16 0.73 1.77
C LEU A 231 20.21 1.47 0.40
N PRO A 232 20.87 0.90 -0.62
CA PRO A 232 20.93 1.46 -1.96
C PRO A 232 19.66 1.19 -2.76
N GLY A 233 19.43 1.98 -3.79
CA GLY A 233 18.09 2.21 -4.34
C GLY A 233 17.40 1.13 -5.17
N ASN A 234 17.79 -0.14 -5.04
CA ASN A 234 17.22 -1.27 -5.78
C ASN A 234 17.33 -2.58 -4.97
N VAL A 235 16.62 -2.68 -3.84
CA VAL A 235 16.58 -3.93 -3.04
C VAL A 235 15.38 -4.79 -3.42
N HIS A 236 15.58 -5.77 -4.30
CA HIS A 236 14.51 -6.72 -4.65
C HIS A 236 14.10 -7.58 -3.44
N PRO A 237 12.82 -7.98 -3.27
CA PRO A 237 12.38 -8.85 -2.16
C PRO A 237 13.16 -10.17 -2.02
N SER A 238 13.78 -10.68 -3.09
CA SER A 238 14.65 -11.86 -3.05
C SER A 238 16.08 -11.61 -2.53
N PHE A 239 16.47 -10.35 -2.25
CA PHE A 239 17.78 -9.98 -1.72
C PHE A 239 17.81 -9.96 -0.19
N PHE A 240 16.64 -9.98 0.45
CA PHE A 240 16.48 -10.21 1.87
C PHE A 240 16.73 -11.70 2.16
N LYS A 241 17.66 -11.98 3.08
CA LYS A 241 17.77 -13.31 3.67
C LYS A 241 16.59 -13.58 4.59
N GLU A 242 16.37 -14.85 4.89
CA GLU A 242 15.42 -15.28 5.91
C GLU A 242 15.69 -14.58 7.24
N VAL A 243 14.63 -14.03 7.83
CA VAL A 243 14.69 -13.20 9.02
C VAL A 243 14.44 -14.08 10.24
N THR A 244 15.45 -14.21 11.10
CA THR A 244 15.37 -14.99 12.34
C THR A 244 15.25 -14.04 13.52
N VAL A 245 14.24 -14.26 14.36
CA VAL A 245 13.89 -13.38 15.48
C VAL A 245 13.95 -14.14 16.80
N SER A 246 14.49 -13.49 17.84
CA SER A 246 14.40 -13.92 19.23
C SER A 246 13.26 -13.15 19.91
N TYR A 247 12.24 -13.84 20.40
CA TYR A 247 11.04 -13.21 20.98
C TYR A 247 11.08 -13.26 22.52
N PRO A 248 11.14 -12.11 23.22
CA PRO A 248 11.13 -12.07 24.68
C PRO A 248 9.73 -12.27 25.28
N ILE A 249 9.61 -13.13 26.27
CA ILE A 249 8.49 -13.17 27.22
C ILE A 249 8.99 -12.91 28.64
N ILE A 250 8.15 -12.27 29.44
CA ILE A 250 8.34 -12.14 30.89
C ILE A 250 7.30 -13.04 31.55
N VAL A 251 7.74 -13.88 32.47
CA VAL A 251 6.90 -14.76 33.29
C VAL A 251 7.12 -14.43 34.76
N SER A 252 6.09 -14.62 35.58
CA SER A 252 6.16 -14.39 37.03
C SER A 252 5.63 -15.62 37.76
N ARG A 253 6.41 -16.12 38.73
CA ARG A 253 6.01 -17.26 39.58
C ARG A 253 4.89 -16.90 40.57
N LYS A 254 4.61 -15.60 40.76
CA LYS A 254 3.61 -15.08 41.72
C LYS A 254 2.20 -14.91 41.13
N GLN A 255 2.03 -15.01 39.82
CA GLN A 255 0.75 -14.84 39.14
C GLN A 255 0.04 -16.18 38.90
N ASN A 256 -1.28 -16.14 38.68
CA ASN A 256 -2.04 -17.32 38.29
C ASN A 256 -1.55 -17.86 36.94
N THR A 257 -1.35 -19.18 36.85
CA THR A 257 -0.80 -19.87 35.66
C THR A 257 -1.69 -19.68 34.43
N ASP A 258 -3.00 -19.88 34.55
CA ASP A 258 -3.92 -19.88 33.40
C ASP A 258 -4.19 -18.45 32.91
N GLU A 259 -4.30 -17.49 33.83
CA GLU A 259 -4.40 -16.06 33.50
C GLU A 259 -3.15 -15.56 32.79
N GLN A 260 -1.96 -15.93 33.26
CA GLN A 260 -0.69 -15.55 32.62
C GLN A 260 -0.55 -16.18 31.23
N ILE A 261 -0.96 -17.44 31.04
CA ILE A 261 -1.01 -18.10 29.72
C ILE A 261 -1.94 -17.34 28.77
N ALA A 262 -3.19 -17.09 29.17
CA ALA A 262 -4.18 -16.42 28.32
C ALA A 262 -3.76 -14.99 27.96
N HIS A 263 -3.21 -14.24 28.92
CA HIS A 263 -2.67 -12.89 28.69
C HIS A 263 -1.50 -12.91 27.71
N LEU A 264 -0.49 -13.75 27.94
CA LEU A 264 0.67 -13.85 27.06
C LEU A 264 0.28 -14.31 25.65
N GLN A 265 -0.65 -15.26 25.49
CA GLN A 265 -1.13 -15.71 24.18
C GLN A 265 -1.79 -14.57 23.39
N ARG A 266 -2.72 -13.81 23.97
CA ARG A 266 -3.36 -12.67 23.30
C ARG A 266 -2.36 -11.59 22.92
N LEU A 267 -1.43 -11.28 23.83
CA LEU A 267 -0.38 -10.29 23.61
C LEU A 267 0.61 -10.75 22.53
N ILE A 268 0.98 -12.02 22.48
CA ILE A 268 1.75 -12.60 21.36
C ILE A 268 0.98 -12.43 20.06
N VAL A 269 -0.30 -12.83 19.99
CA VAL A 269 -1.13 -12.69 18.77
C VAL A 269 -1.17 -11.24 18.29
N LYS A 270 -1.44 -10.29 19.20
CA LYS A 270 -1.43 -8.85 18.90
C LYS A 270 -0.08 -8.41 18.34
N ASN A 271 0.99 -8.64 19.07
CA ASN A 271 2.33 -8.16 18.71
C ASN A 271 2.85 -8.80 17.42
N MET A 272 2.55 -10.08 17.23
CA MET A 272 2.87 -10.78 15.99
C MET A 272 2.03 -10.25 14.81
N SER A 273 0.80 -9.78 15.00
CA SER A 273 0.00 -9.16 13.92
C SER A 273 0.60 -7.85 13.38
N HIS A 274 1.34 -7.11 14.21
CA HIS A 274 2.10 -5.93 13.81
C HIS A 274 3.43 -6.30 13.13
N LEU A 275 4.12 -7.37 13.58
CA LEU A 275 5.30 -7.93 12.92
C LEU A 275 4.98 -8.61 11.57
N TYR A 276 3.78 -9.12 11.37
CA TYR A 276 3.42 -10.06 10.29
C TYR A 276 2.56 -9.40 9.18
N ASP A 277 3.05 -8.32 8.58
CA ASP A 277 2.61 -7.89 7.25
C ASP A 277 3.81 -7.46 6.35
N PRO A 278 4.30 -8.35 5.47
CA PRO A 278 5.45 -8.08 4.60
C PRO A 278 5.13 -7.10 3.46
N PHE A 279 3.85 -6.81 3.20
CA PHE A 279 3.49 -5.90 2.12
C PHE A 279 3.63 -4.44 2.56
N THR A 280 3.44 -4.13 3.85
CA THR A 280 3.73 -2.79 4.41
C THR A 280 5.15 -2.33 4.09
N TRP A 281 6.09 -3.28 4.08
CA TRP A 281 7.52 -3.00 3.99
C TRP A 281 7.98 -2.48 2.62
N ILE A 282 7.18 -2.68 1.58
CA ILE A 282 7.59 -2.44 0.18
C ILE A 282 6.91 -1.20 -0.41
N SER A 283 5.69 -0.88 0.02
CA SER A 283 4.97 0.37 -0.30
C SER A 283 3.61 0.43 0.41
N ARG A 284 3.05 1.63 0.57
CA ARG A 284 1.69 1.81 1.13
C ARG A 284 0.66 1.05 0.30
N ARG A 285 -0.23 0.31 0.99
CA ARG A 285 -1.20 -0.65 0.43
C ARG A 285 -2.08 -0.07 -0.67
N ASN A 286 -2.46 1.20 -0.53
CA ASN A 286 -3.19 1.91 -1.57
C ASN A 286 -2.39 2.09 -2.88
N THR A 287 -1.09 2.43 -2.84
CA THR A 287 -0.34 2.79 -4.07
C THR A 287 0.11 1.61 -4.94
N ARG A 288 0.01 0.36 -4.45
CA ARG A 288 0.57 -0.86 -5.09
C ARG A 288 -0.06 -1.21 -6.44
N PHE A 289 -1.38 -1.35 -6.49
CA PHE A 289 -2.09 -2.04 -7.59
C PHE A 289 -2.30 -1.20 -8.87
N ARG A 290 -1.85 0.06 -8.92
CA ARG A 290 -2.66 1.11 -9.57
C ARG A 290 -2.06 1.90 -10.75
N LYS A 291 -0.85 1.58 -11.24
CA LYS A 291 -0.13 2.43 -12.25
C LYS A 291 0.06 1.84 -13.66
N VAL A 292 -0.42 0.62 -13.95
CA VAL A 292 -0.08 -0.08 -15.20
C VAL A 292 -0.96 0.33 -16.39
N PHE A 293 -2.19 0.79 -16.17
CA PHE A 293 -3.16 1.08 -17.24
C PHE A 293 -2.70 2.14 -18.24
N SER A 294 -2.47 3.39 -17.80
CA SER A 294 -2.14 4.50 -18.72
C SER A 294 -0.80 4.28 -19.44
N SER A 295 0.17 3.65 -18.79
CA SER A 295 1.45 3.29 -19.42
C SER A 295 1.31 2.19 -20.49
N THR A 296 0.40 1.21 -20.27
CA THR A 296 0.07 0.20 -21.29
C THR A 296 -0.70 0.83 -22.45
N LEU A 297 -1.69 1.68 -22.16
CA LEU A 297 -2.48 2.38 -23.17
C LEU A 297 -1.60 3.26 -24.07
N LEU A 298 -0.64 3.99 -23.48
CA LEU A 298 0.36 4.77 -24.21
C LEU A 298 1.22 3.89 -25.14
N GLY A 299 1.58 2.68 -24.71
CA GLY A 299 2.29 1.70 -25.55
C GLY A 299 1.45 1.25 -26.76
N HIS A 300 0.17 0.96 -26.56
CA HIS A 300 -0.76 0.63 -27.65
C HIS A 300 -1.04 1.80 -28.59
N PHE A 301 -1.01 3.04 -28.08
CA PHE A 301 -1.35 4.23 -28.86
C PHE A 301 -0.21 4.74 -29.74
N ARG A 302 1.03 4.72 -29.24
CA ARG A 302 2.23 5.19 -29.97
C ARG A 302 2.39 4.54 -31.35
N ASN A 303 2.09 3.25 -31.46
CA ASN A 303 2.26 2.47 -32.69
C ASN A 303 1.15 2.68 -33.74
N ARG A 304 0.13 3.52 -33.46
CA ARG A 304 -0.99 3.81 -34.38
C ARG A 304 -0.73 5.05 -35.23
N THR A 305 -1.24 5.08 -36.46
CA THR A 305 -1.24 6.30 -37.29
C THR A 305 -2.36 7.25 -36.86
N TYR A 306 -2.08 8.19 -35.97
CA TYR A 306 -3.01 9.26 -35.59
C TYR A 306 -2.72 10.56 -36.35
N ARG A 307 -3.75 11.33 -36.71
CA ARG A 307 -3.64 12.55 -37.54
C ARG A 307 -3.29 13.81 -36.71
N ILE A 308 -2.31 13.67 -35.83
CA ILE A 308 -1.79 14.73 -34.95
C ILE A 308 -0.30 14.95 -35.23
N LYS A 309 0.15 16.20 -35.13
CA LYS A 309 1.57 16.58 -35.31
C LYS A 309 2.40 16.36 -34.03
N ASP A 310 1.90 16.87 -32.90
CA ASP A 310 2.61 17.02 -31.62
C ASP A 310 2.41 15.83 -30.66
N ARG A 311 2.63 14.61 -31.19
CA ARG A 311 2.30 13.34 -30.50
C ARG A 311 3.02 13.11 -29.18
N ASP A 312 4.24 13.62 -29.00
CA ASP A 312 4.99 13.44 -27.74
C ASP A 312 4.30 14.11 -26.54
N TRP A 313 3.52 15.18 -26.78
CA TRP A 313 2.66 15.79 -25.77
C TRP A 313 1.26 15.15 -25.76
N PHE A 314 0.66 14.98 -26.94
CA PHE A 314 -0.72 14.52 -27.10
C PHE A 314 -0.97 13.10 -26.59
N ASP A 315 -0.10 12.14 -26.99
CA ASP A 315 -0.30 10.73 -26.66
C ASP A 315 -0.33 10.50 -25.13
N PRO A 316 0.59 11.06 -24.32
CA PRO A 316 0.47 10.99 -22.86
C PRO A 316 -0.70 11.79 -22.28
N VAL A 317 -1.11 12.92 -22.88
CA VAL A 317 -2.29 13.68 -22.40
C VAL A 317 -3.55 12.83 -22.47
N ILE A 318 -3.87 12.30 -23.65
CA ILE A 318 -5.09 11.51 -23.86
C ILE A 318 -5.02 10.19 -23.09
N CYS A 319 -3.91 9.45 -23.13
CA CYS A 319 -3.83 8.16 -22.45
C CYS A 319 -3.96 8.26 -20.92
N ASN A 320 -3.50 9.37 -20.30
CA ASN A 320 -3.74 9.59 -18.89
C ASN A 320 -5.16 10.14 -18.64
N PHE A 321 -5.65 11.09 -19.44
CA PHE A 321 -7.01 11.63 -19.29
C PHE A 321 -8.09 10.53 -19.37
N LEU A 322 -8.05 9.66 -20.38
CA LEU A 322 -9.04 8.56 -20.50
C LEU A 322 -8.94 7.58 -19.33
N ASN A 323 -7.73 7.35 -18.80
CA ASN A 323 -7.57 6.56 -17.58
C ASN A 323 -8.16 7.29 -16.36
N ASP A 324 -7.93 8.60 -16.22
CA ASP A 324 -8.42 9.41 -15.10
C ASP A 324 -9.96 9.48 -15.08
N VAL A 325 -10.62 9.51 -16.26
CA VAL A 325 -12.09 9.37 -16.42
C VAL A 325 -12.59 8.05 -15.83
N VAL A 326 -12.02 6.91 -16.23
CA VAL A 326 -12.42 5.60 -15.70
C VAL A 326 -12.09 5.51 -14.19
N THR A 327 -10.93 6.03 -13.77
CA THR A 327 -10.53 6.07 -12.36
C THR A 327 -11.50 6.87 -11.50
N VAL A 328 -11.94 8.06 -11.92
CA VAL A 328 -12.90 8.86 -11.13
C VAL A 328 -14.28 8.21 -11.08
N ASN A 329 -14.73 7.59 -12.17
CA ASN A 329 -16.03 6.92 -12.21
C ASN A 329 -16.09 5.66 -11.34
N ARG A 330 -15.00 4.88 -11.29
CA ARG A 330 -14.94 3.63 -10.52
C ARG A 330 -14.49 3.81 -9.07
N TYR A 331 -13.60 4.76 -8.79
CA TYR A 331 -12.91 4.88 -7.49
C TYR A 331 -12.99 6.28 -6.86
N GLY A 332 -13.54 7.26 -7.58
CA GLY A 332 -13.73 8.63 -7.10
C GLY A 332 -12.49 9.53 -7.23
N LEU A 333 -12.70 10.84 -7.06
CA LEU A 333 -11.71 11.90 -7.31
C LEU A 333 -10.43 11.74 -6.47
N LYS A 334 -10.56 11.23 -5.24
CA LYS A 334 -9.44 10.97 -4.34
C LYS A 334 -8.39 10.04 -4.95
N GLU A 335 -8.81 9.09 -5.79
CA GLU A 335 -7.91 8.12 -6.42
C GLU A 335 -7.04 8.76 -7.52
N VAL A 336 -7.63 9.63 -8.35
CA VAL A 336 -6.89 10.39 -9.39
C VAL A 336 -5.82 11.29 -8.75
N TYR A 337 -6.14 11.92 -7.62
CA TYR A 337 -5.18 12.71 -6.86
C TYR A 337 -4.13 11.86 -6.15
N ASP A 338 -4.49 10.69 -5.57
CA ASP A 338 -3.49 9.77 -4.98
C ASP A 338 -2.48 9.31 -6.04
N LEU A 339 -2.95 8.84 -7.20
CA LEU A 339 -2.09 8.40 -8.30
C LEU A 339 -1.07 9.46 -8.72
N TYR A 340 -1.49 10.72 -8.75
CA TYR A 340 -0.62 11.85 -9.09
C TYR A 340 0.38 12.16 -7.97
N VAL A 341 -0.09 12.35 -6.73
CA VAL A 341 0.75 12.66 -5.57
C VAL A 341 1.77 11.53 -5.36
N ALA A 342 1.33 10.27 -5.42
CA ALA A 342 2.19 9.10 -5.38
C ALA A 342 3.13 8.97 -6.59
N GLY A 343 3.01 9.78 -7.65
CA GLY A 343 3.98 9.90 -8.74
C GLY A 343 4.99 11.03 -8.55
N ILE A 344 4.62 12.09 -7.82
CA ILE A 344 5.55 13.17 -7.41
C ILE A 344 6.44 12.70 -6.26
N GLU A 345 5.83 11.99 -5.30
CA GLU A 345 6.44 11.59 -4.03
C GLU A 345 7.20 10.26 -4.15
N ASN A 346 6.75 9.34 -5.01
CA ASN A 346 7.53 8.14 -5.35
C ASN A 346 8.17 8.30 -6.74
N PRO A 347 9.47 8.64 -6.84
CA PRO A 347 10.19 8.61 -8.11
C PRO A 347 10.23 7.20 -8.71
N ARG A 348 10.77 7.07 -9.93
CA ARG A 348 10.86 5.79 -10.68
C ARG A 348 11.47 4.63 -9.88
N ASN A 349 12.28 4.92 -8.86
CA ASN A 349 12.80 3.94 -7.93
C ASN A 349 11.80 3.75 -6.77
N THR A 350 10.91 2.76 -6.88
CA THR A 350 10.01 2.38 -5.76
C THR A 350 10.76 1.69 -4.59
N LEU A 351 12.10 1.66 -4.65
CA LEU A 351 13.03 1.09 -3.68
C LEU A 351 14.28 1.98 -3.56
N GLY A 352 14.20 3.28 -3.91
CA GLY A 352 15.30 4.23 -4.15
C GLY A 352 16.30 4.44 -3.00
N GLU A 353 17.41 5.13 -3.27
CA GLU A 353 18.45 5.35 -2.25
C GLU A 353 17.80 6.00 -1.02
N GLU A 354 18.08 5.46 0.18
CA GLU A 354 17.35 5.75 1.43
C GLU A 354 15.97 5.06 1.62
N PHE A 355 15.67 4.01 0.86
CA PHE A 355 14.57 3.10 1.15
C PHE A 355 14.79 2.41 2.51
N ASP A 356 14.11 2.90 3.54
CA ASP A 356 13.91 2.21 4.79
C ASP A 356 12.57 1.46 4.73
N SER A 357 12.64 0.15 4.50
CA SER A 357 11.48 -0.74 4.41
C SER A 357 10.65 -0.81 5.69
N LEU A 358 11.12 -0.24 6.80
CA LEU A 358 10.72 -0.67 8.14
C LEU A 358 10.33 0.50 9.07
N ASN A 359 9.95 1.64 8.48
CA ASN A 359 9.39 2.81 9.19
C ASN A 359 7.94 2.53 9.64
N TRP A 360 7.80 1.87 10.78
CA TRP A 360 6.56 1.24 11.26
C TRP A 360 5.67 2.12 12.17
N ASN A 361 5.99 3.40 12.39
CA ASN A 361 5.37 4.19 13.46
C ASN A 361 4.20 5.09 13.05
N THR A 362 3.09 4.98 13.78
CA THR A 362 2.06 6.00 13.95
C THR A 362 2.37 6.88 15.16
N GLY A 363 3.28 7.85 15.02
CA GLY A 363 3.58 8.79 16.11
C GLY A 363 4.90 9.55 15.94
N GLU A 364 5.91 8.91 15.34
CA GLU A 364 7.18 9.57 15.05
C GLU A 364 7.01 10.79 14.13
N LYS A 365 7.60 11.91 14.53
CA LYS A 365 7.68 13.12 13.71
C LYS A 365 8.54 12.83 12.47
N ARG A 366 7.87 12.49 11.37
CA ARG A 366 8.43 12.19 10.04
C ARG A 366 9.49 13.20 9.58
N LYS A 367 10.75 13.01 9.99
CA LYS A 367 11.95 13.60 9.39
C LYS A 367 12.93 12.52 8.95
N GLY A 368 12.48 11.65 8.04
CA GLY A 368 13.33 11.41 6.86
C GLY A 368 13.62 12.75 6.16
N SER A 369 14.58 12.81 5.23
CA SER A 369 14.76 14.03 4.41
C SER A 369 13.39 14.44 3.87
N GLY A 370 12.89 15.61 4.30
CA GLY A 370 11.44 15.79 4.47
C GLY A 370 10.64 15.40 3.22
N MET A 371 9.45 14.81 3.41
CA MET A 371 8.41 14.80 2.37
C MET A 371 8.51 16.15 1.66
N SER A 372 8.78 16.16 0.35
CA SER A 372 9.10 17.43 -0.32
C SER A 372 7.85 18.30 -0.47
N SER A 373 7.45 18.93 0.63
CA SER A 373 6.54 20.07 0.73
C SER A 373 7.07 21.22 -0.15
N GLY A 374 8.40 21.30 -0.30
CA GLY A 374 9.07 22.17 -1.25
C GLY A 374 8.80 21.89 -2.74
N LYS A 375 8.37 20.68 -3.15
CA LYS A 375 7.87 20.46 -4.52
C LYS A 375 6.47 21.04 -4.63
N ARG A 376 6.43 22.34 -4.96
CA ARG A 376 5.22 23.06 -5.35
C ARG A 376 4.52 22.27 -6.46
N ILE A 377 3.27 21.90 -6.23
CA ILE A 377 2.40 21.37 -7.28
C ILE A 377 2.21 22.52 -8.27
N ARG A 378 2.81 22.39 -9.45
CA ARG A 378 2.71 23.34 -10.55
C ARG A 378 2.33 22.59 -11.81
N LEU A 379 1.15 22.89 -12.33
CA LEU A 379 0.63 22.34 -13.56
C LEU A 379 0.82 23.37 -14.67
N ASN A 380 1.26 22.90 -15.84
CA ASN A 380 1.39 23.73 -17.03
C ASN A 380 0.79 22.96 -18.20
N PHE A 381 -0.15 23.56 -18.92
CA PHE A 381 -0.79 22.96 -20.09
C PHE A 381 0.23 22.48 -21.13
N GLU A 382 1.35 23.20 -21.28
CA GLU A 382 2.42 22.84 -22.22
C GLU A 382 3.19 21.57 -21.85
N ASN A 383 3.01 21.03 -20.63
CA ASN A 383 3.42 19.68 -20.28
C ASN A 383 2.21 18.74 -20.23
N SER A 384 2.43 17.45 -20.51
CA SER A 384 1.33 16.49 -20.62
C SER A 384 0.54 16.29 -19.31
N THR A 385 1.13 16.62 -18.16
CA THR A 385 0.51 16.50 -16.85
C THR A 385 -0.48 17.63 -16.57
N GLY A 386 -0.15 18.87 -16.94
CA GLY A 386 -1.13 19.97 -16.89
C GLY A 386 -2.19 19.82 -17.99
N GLY A 387 -1.79 19.39 -19.19
CA GLY A 387 -2.71 19.04 -20.28
C GLY A 387 -3.81 18.07 -19.82
N ARG A 388 -3.46 16.90 -19.26
CA ARG A 388 -4.47 15.94 -18.77
C ARG A 388 -5.38 16.51 -17.68
N PHE A 389 -4.85 17.36 -16.79
CA PHE A 389 -5.63 17.90 -15.67
C PHE A 389 -6.62 18.99 -16.12
N VAL A 390 -6.33 19.72 -17.20
CA VAL A 390 -7.32 20.59 -17.84
C VAL A 390 -8.46 19.78 -18.45
N LEU A 391 -8.15 18.69 -19.18
CA LEU A 391 -9.19 17.80 -19.73
C LEU A 391 -10.01 17.14 -18.63
N PHE A 392 -9.38 16.79 -17.51
CA PHE A 392 -10.04 16.24 -16.34
C PHE A 392 -10.95 17.27 -15.64
N ASP A 393 -10.55 18.54 -15.50
CA ASP A 393 -11.42 19.60 -14.94
C ASP A 393 -12.66 19.86 -15.82
N LEU A 394 -12.53 19.76 -17.15
CA LEU A 394 -13.66 19.81 -18.08
C LEU A 394 -14.59 18.63 -17.85
N TYR A 395 -14.06 17.41 -17.78
CA TYR A 395 -14.87 16.22 -17.52
C TYR A 395 -15.63 16.30 -16.19
N LEU A 396 -14.98 16.79 -15.12
CA LEU A 396 -15.63 16.96 -13.81
C LEU A 396 -16.79 17.98 -13.81
N ARG A 397 -16.86 18.88 -14.81
CA ARG A 397 -17.90 19.91 -14.92
C ARG A 397 -18.97 19.60 -15.97
N TYR A 398 -18.57 19.04 -17.10
CA TYR A 398 -19.39 18.88 -18.31
C TYR A 398 -19.60 17.42 -18.70
N GLY A 399 -18.91 16.47 -18.06
CA GLY A 399 -19.10 15.03 -18.25
C GLY A 399 -18.97 14.59 -19.71
N ASP A 400 -19.97 13.82 -20.16
CA ASP A 400 -19.98 13.20 -21.48
C ASP A 400 -20.08 14.20 -22.65
N GLU A 401 -20.66 15.40 -22.43
CA GLU A 401 -20.73 16.47 -23.43
C GLU A 401 -19.32 16.87 -23.92
N PHE A 402 -18.39 17.01 -22.98
CA PHE A 402 -16.99 17.29 -23.27
C PHE A 402 -16.30 16.11 -23.96
N ILE A 403 -16.52 14.88 -23.48
CA ILE A 403 -15.95 13.66 -24.09
C ILE A 403 -16.38 13.53 -25.55
N ASP A 404 -17.67 13.72 -25.83
CA ASP A 404 -18.22 13.57 -27.17
C ASP A 404 -17.76 14.68 -28.11
N ASN A 405 -17.69 15.93 -27.65
CA ASN A 405 -17.13 17.04 -28.44
C ASN A 405 -15.65 16.79 -28.80
N LEU A 406 -14.83 16.44 -27.81
CA LEU A 406 -13.39 16.16 -28.02
C LEU A 406 -13.20 14.96 -28.95
N ARG A 407 -13.97 13.87 -28.74
CA ARG A 407 -13.96 12.68 -29.60
C ARG A 407 -14.26 13.05 -31.05
N LEU A 408 -15.35 13.79 -31.31
CA LEU A 408 -15.77 14.18 -32.66
C LEU A 408 -14.72 15.03 -33.38
N LYS A 409 -14.10 15.99 -32.68
CA LYS A 409 -13.02 16.82 -33.26
C LYS A 409 -11.79 15.98 -33.62
N LEU A 410 -11.40 15.04 -32.77
CA LEU A 410 -10.21 14.20 -32.98
C LEU A 410 -10.42 13.13 -34.06
N THR A 411 -11.56 12.46 -34.09
CA THR A 411 -11.86 11.43 -35.11
C THR A 411 -12.23 12.04 -36.46
N GLY A 412 -12.77 13.27 -36.48
CA GLY A 412 -13.11 14.02 -37.71
C GLY A 412 -11.93 14.58 -38.51
N LEU A 413 -10.69 14.44 -38.04
CA LEU A 413 -9.51 15.04 -38.68
C LEU A 413 -9.24 14.47 -40.08
N LYS A 414 -9.40 15.30 -41.12
CA LYS A 414 -9.06 14.94 -42.51
C LYS A 414 -7.57 15.12 -42.85
N LYS A 415 -6.86 16.01 -42.15
CA LYS A 415 -5.42 16.32 -42.31
C LYS A 415 -4.72 16.29 -40.94
N LYS A 416 -3.38 16.26 -40.90
CA LYS A 416 -2.63 16.32 -39.63
C LYS A 416 -2.84 17.68 -38.93
N GLY A 417 -3.53 17.66 -37.78
CA GLY A 417 -3.80 18.84 -36.95
C GLY A 417 -2.75 19.07 -35.85
N ASP A 418 -2.78 20.26 -35.26
CA ASP A 418 -2.15 20.54 -33.97
C ASP A 418 -3.12 20.16 -32.84
N SER A 419 -2.68 19.39 -31.86
CA SER A 419 -3.58 18.86 -30.84
C SER A 419 -3.99 19.88 -29.78
N ARG A 420 -3.14 20.87 -29.49
CA ARG A 420 -3.43 21.92 -28.51
C ARG A 420 -4.50 22.84 -29.05
N GLU A 421 -4.42 23.21 -30.32
CA GLU A 421 -5.44 24.04 -30.97
C GLU A 421 -6.80 23.33 -31.06
N LEU A 422 -6.80 22.01 -31.31
CA LEU A 422 -8.04 21.21 -31.28
C LEU A 422 -8.65 21.14 -29.87
N ILE A 423 -7.81 21.01 -28.84
CA ILE A 423 -8.24 21.04 -27.43
C ILE A 423 -8.75 22.43 -27.05
N ARG A 424 -8.06 23.52 -27.42
CA ARG A 424 -8.53 24.90 -27.21
C ARG A 424 -9.89 25.13 -27.88
N ALA A 425 -10.08 24.67 -29.11
CA ALA A 425 -11.36 24.75 -29.80
C ALA A 425 -12.47 23.93 -29.12
N SER A 426 -12.15 22.77 -28.53
CA SER A 426 -13.08 21.96 -27.72
C SER A 426 -13.48 22.68 -26.43
N ILE A 427 -12.52 23.27 -25.73
CA ILE A 427 -12.75 24.07 -24.52
C ILE A 427 -13.67 25.26 -24.84
N ALA A 428 -13.36 26.03 -25.89
CA ALA A 428 -14.12 27.22 -26.22
C ALA A 428 -15.59 26.90 -26.55
N GLU A 429 -15.83 25.82 -27.28
CA GLU A 429 -17.18 25.36 -27.66
C GLU A 429 -17.99 24.87 -26.46
N VAL A 430 -17.42 23.99 -25.62
CA VAL A 430 -18.14 23.37 -24.48
C VAL A 430 -18.33 24.35 -23.32
N THR A 431 -17.36 25.24 -23.07
CA THR A 431 -17.41 26.17 -21.93
C THR A 431 -18.06 27.52 -22.25
N GLY A 432 -18.17 27.88 -23.54
CA GLY A 432 -18.61 29.20 -24.00
C GLY A 432 -17.67 30.35 -23.60
N ARG A 433 -16.37 30.07 -23.39
CA ARG A 433 -15.37 31.03 -22.88
C ARG A 433 -14.07 30.99 -23.69
N SER A 434 -13.19 31.97 -23.46
CA SER A 434 -11.82 31.89 -23.98
C SER A 434 -11.11 30.65 -23.43
N ALA A 435 -10.49 29.89 -24.32
CA ALA A 435 -9.82 28.65 -23.94
C ALA A 435 -8.66 28.89 -22.97
N ASP A 436 -7.86 29.94 -23.17
CA ASP A 436 -6.70 30.23 -22.32
C ASP A 436 -7.12 30.74 -20.92
N GLU A 437 -8.24 31.47 -20.82
CA GLU A 437 -8.83 31.85 -19.53
C GLU A 437 -9.29 30.61 -18.75
N TYR A 438 -9.98 29.70 -19.44
CA TYR A 438 -10.42 28.44 -18.83
C TYR A 438 -9.24 27.56 -18.43
N ILE A 439 -8.23 27.37 -19.30
CA ILE A 439 -7.00 26.62 -19.01
C ILE A 439 -6.35 27.16 -17.73
N LYS A 440 -6.17 28.47 -17.62
CA LYS A 440 -5.58 29.12 -16.44
C LYS A 440 -6.40 28.89 -15.17
N ALA A 441 -7.72 28.94 -15.26
CA ALA A 441 -8.62 28.68 -14.14
C ALA A 441 -8.61 27.19 -13.70
N ALA A 442 -8.67 26.26 -14.67
CA ALA A 442 -8.65 24.81 -14.45
C ALA A 442 -7.33 24.36 -13.81
N LEU A 443 -6.17 24.81 -14.33
CA LEU A 443 -4.86 24.51 -13.75
C LEU A 443 -4.81 24.96 -12.27
N LYS A 444 -5.23 26.20 -11.97
CA LYS A 444 -5.26 26.72 -10.59
C LYS A 444 -6.22 25.92 -9.69
N ALA A 445 -7.39 25.54 -10.18
CA ALA A 445 -8.37 24.75 -9.42
C ALA A 445 -7.82 23.35 -9.09
N GLN A 446 -7.19 22.68 -10.06
CA GLN A 446 -6.58 21.36 -9.88
C GLN A 446 -5.35 21.43 -8.96
N GLU A 447 -4.48 22.44 -9.09
CA GLU A 447 -3.37 22.68 -8.16
C GLU A 447 -3.85 22.79 -6.70
N VAL A 448 -4.88 23.59 -6.45
CA VAL A 448 -5.49 23.76 -5.11
C VAL A 448 -6.15 22.47 -4.62
N GLY A 449 -6.88 21.75 -5.49
CA GLY A 449 -7.52 20.49 -5.15
C GLY A 449 -6.52 19.40 -4.74
N ILE A 450 -5.44 19.26 -5.50
CA ILE A 450 -4.35 18.30 -5.23
C ILE A 450 -3.58 18.72 -3.97
N ALA A 451 -3.30 20.02 -3.78
CA ALA A 451 -2.63 20.52 -2.57
C ALA A 451 -3.47 20.23 -1.31
N SER A 452 -4.76 20.57 -1.32
CA SER A 452 -5.65 20.29 -0.17
C SER A 452 -5.84 18.79 0.08
N TYR A 453 -5.85 17.96 -0.98
CA TYR A 453 -5.85 16.50 -0.82
C TYR A 453 -4.54 16.02 -0.16
N ARG A 454 -3.39 16.55 -0.57
CA ARG A 454 -2.06 16.21 -0.03
C ARG A 454 -1.89 16.63 1.42
N GLU A 455 -2.47 17.76 1.83
CA GLU A 455 -2.46 18.25 3.22
C GLU A 455 -3.35 17.42 4.16
N LYS A 456 -4.42 16.81 3.64
CA LYS A 456 -5.39 16.00 4.39
C LYS A 456 -5.03 14.50 4.42
N ARG A 457 -3.79 14.13 4.08
CA ARG A 457 -3.31 12.74 3.88
C ARG A 457 -2.07 12.41 4.71
#